data_AF-A0A1S8A9C7-F1
#
_entry.id   AF-A0A1S8A9C7-F1
#
_cell.length_a   1.000
_cell.length_b   1.000
_cell.length_c   1.000
_cell.angle_alpha   90.00
_cell.angle_beta   90.00
_cell.angle_gamma   90.00
#
_symmetry.space_group_name_H-M   'P 1'
#
loop_
_entity.id
_entity.type
_entity.pdbx_description
1 polymer ?
#
loop_
_entity_poly.entity_id
_entity_poly.type
_entity_poly.pdbx_seq_one_letter_code
_entity_poly.pdbx_strand_id
1 'polypeptide(L)'
;MAPKRKASTNVTGTAKSGRASASSTPGPLTPRDIDSDDEPSSPVEVAADEEEIQKAVDRFTLAAYQDKVKRGPIDSASRYFGDNGKRDFSYLPLKPDYKSRPIWIDPLRGRIILENFNPLAEQAKDFLITIAEPVSRPTFLHEYSLTPHSLYAAVSVGLLPQDIVNTLDRFSKTPLPQSIIGFIRSCASSYGKVKLVIKDTKYFVESNDPEVLQKLLKDPIIGPCRVQGTETVTNAPSMGGLVIPGTSNAAGVQQAQLQSETAEKAQPENPFDALREDDDDDNQEAVHAFEIPDTCVEIVQKRCLDIQFPMLEEYDFRNDDRNANLEIDLRPATQIRSYQEKSLSKMFGNGRAKSGIIVLPCGAGKTLVGITAACTIKKGCIVLCTSTMSAHQWRQEFLKWSNIRPEDIAVFTADSKTKFPGNTGIIVTTYPMVTQSGKRAYDSQKMMDFLTGREWGLMLLDEVHVVPAQIFRKISTFL
;
A
#
# COMPACT_ATOMS: atom_id res chain seq x y z
N MET A 1 -15.97 -25.00 66.40
CA MET A 1 -17.12 -25.91 66.64
C MET A 1 -17.85 -26.16 65.32
N ALA A 2 -18.58 -27.28 65.21
CA ALA A 2 -19.38 -27.73 64.07
C ALA A 2 -20.31 -28.87 64.57
N PRO A 3 -21.21 -29.49 63.77
CA PRO A 3 -22.16 -28.97 62.76
C PRO A 3 -23.58 -29.57 62.97
N LYS A 4 -24.53 -29.37 62.02
CA LYS A 4 -25.53 -30.36 61.44
C LYS A 4 -26.65 -29.61 60.69
N ARG A 5 -26.99 -29.92 59.41
CA ARG A 5 -27.81 -31.06 58.83
C ARG A 5 -29.31 -30.95 59.20
N LYS A 6 -30.30 -31.31 58.36
CA LYS A 6 -30.48 -32.04 57.06
C LYS A 6 -31.69 -31.36 56.33
N ALA A 7 -32.28 -31.64 55.14
CA ALA A 7 -32.20 -32.54 53.96
C ALA A 7 -33.14 -31.89 52.87
N SER A 8 -33.39 -32.32 51.60
CA SER A 8 -32.74 -33.05 50.50
C SER A 8 -33.81 -33.72 49.58
N THR A 9 -33.98 -33.29 48.32
CA THR A 9 -34.55 -34.04 47.15
C THR A 9 -34.21 -33.23 45.88
N ASN A 10 -33.71 -33.71 44.72
CA ASN A 10 -33.73 -34.95 43.89
C ASN A 10 -34.95 -35.18 42.97
N VAL A 11 -34.78 -34.87 41.67
CA VAL A 11 -35.45 -35.48 40.48
C VAL A 11 -34.41 -35.53 39.34
N THR A 12 -34.56 -36.42 38.33
CA THR A 12 -33.49 -36.89 37.44
C THR A 12 -33.87 -37.05 35.96
N GLY A 13 -32.87 -36.97 35.06
CA GLY A 13 -32.89 -37.53 33.69
C GLY A 13 -33.18 -36.52 32.57
N THR A 14 -32.90 -36.80 31.28
CA THR A 14 -32.12 -37.90 30.66
C THR A 14 -31.76 -37.50 29.21
N ALA A 15 -30.72 -38.09 28.60
CA ALA A 15 -30.29 -37.76 27.23
C ALA A 15 -30.53 -38.93 26.24
N LYS A 16 -30.99 -38.63 25.00
CA LYS A 16 -30.70 -39.42 23.77
C LYS A 16 -31.24 -38.79 22.46
N SER A 17 -30.32 -38.56 21.52
CA SER A 17 -30.40 -38.84 20.07
C SER A 17 -31.77 -39.07 19.38
N GLY A 18 -32.07 -38.26 18.35
CA GLY A 18 -31.87 -38.75 16.97
C GLY A 18 -32.99 -38.60 15.91
N ARG A 19 -32.52 -38.40 14.67
CA ARG A 19 -33.20 -38.56 13.36
C ARG A 19 -34.25 -37.53 12.93
N ALA A 20 -34.63 -37.60 11.65
CA ALA A 20 -35.22 -36.51 10.87
C ALA A 20 -36.42 -36.95 10.00
N SER A 21 -37.26 -35.97 9.66
CA SER A 21 -38.25 -35.97 8.58
C SER A 21 -38.34 -34.51 8.07
N ALA A 22 -38.24 -34.14 6.79
CA ALA A 22 -38.71 -34.75 5.54
C ALA A 22 -40.23 -34.58 5.29
N SER A 23 -40.54 -33.96 4.15
CA SER A 23 -41.86 -33.59 3.59
C SER A 23 -42.74 -32.60 4.38
N SER A 24 -43.16 -31.56 3.66
CA SER A 24 -44.38 -30.76 3.89
C SER A 24 -44.99 -30.47 2.51
N THR A 25 -46.32 -30.44 2.41
CA THR A 25 -47.06 -30.54 1.13
C THR A 25 -47.08 -29.26 0.29
N PRO A 26 -47.13 -29.36 -1.06
CA PRO A 26 -47.22 -28.20 -1.94
C PRO A 26 -48.63 -27.60 -2.01
N GLY A 27 -48.72 -26.28 -2.06
CA GLY A 27 -49.94 -25.51 -2.39
C GLY A 27 -49.91 -25.00 -3.84
N PRO A 28 -51.06 -24.75 -4.49
CA PRO A 28 -51.12 -24.55 -5.94
C PRO A 28 -50.95 -23.10 -6.42
N LEU A 29 -50.25 -22.98 -7.56
CA LEU A 29 -50.48 -22.04 -8.67
C LEU A 29 -50.44 -20.52 -8.39
N THR A 30 -49.33 -19.91 -8.80
CA THR A 30 -49.37 -18.72 -9.71
C THR A 30 -48.17 -18.81 -10.67
N PRO A 31 -48.27 -18.36 -11.93
CA PRO A 31 -47.21 -18.59 -12.92
C PRO A 31 -45.93 -17.79 -12.62
N ARG A 32 -44.78 -18.38 -12.93
CA ARG A 32 -43.48 -17.69 -13.00
C ARG A 32 -42.88 -17.90 -14.38
N ASP A 33 -43.31 -17.08 -15.32
CA ASP A 33 -42.60 -16.84 -16.58
C ASP A 33 -42.03 -15.42 -16.51
N ILE A 34 -40.72 -15.33 -16.30
CA ILE A 34 -39.81 -14.28 -16.78
C ILE A 34 -38.42 -14.86 -16.61
N ASP A 35 -37.76 -15.10 -17.74
CA ASP A 35 -36.37 -15.52 -17.77
C ASP A 35 -35.49 -14.34 -17.35
N SER A 36 -34.43 -14.61 -16.59
CA SER A 36 -33.61 -13.58 -15.97
C SER A 36 -32.20 -14.09 -15.71
N ASP A 37 -31.48 -14.40 -16.80
CA ASP A 37 -30.03 -14.63 -16.80
C ASP A 37 -29.30 -13.41 -16.24
N ASP A 38 -29.01 -13.45 -14.94
CA ASP A 38 -28.17 -12.50 -14.21
C ASP A 38 -27.51 -13.26 -13.03
N GLU A 39 -26.81 -14.37 -13.38
CA GLU A 39 -25.99 -15.15 -12.45
C GLU A 39 -24.93 -14.23 -11.80
N PRO A 40 -24.95 -14.02 -10.48
CA PRO A 40 -23.90 -13.26 -9.82
C PRO A 40 -22.60 -14.08 -9.84
N SER A 41 -21.53 -13.51 -10.40
CA SER A 41 -20.15 -14.04 -10.45
C SER A 41 -19.83 -14.98 -9.29
N SER A 42 -19.51 -16.25 -9.60
CA SER A 42 -19.70 -17.33 -8.64
C SER A 42 -18.79 -17.19 -7.41
N PRO A 43 -19.23 -17.63 -6.21
CA PRO A 43 -18.36 -17.66 -5.04
C PRO A 43 -17.11 -18.56 -5.18
N VAL A 44 -17.05 -19.38 -6.25
CA VAL A 44 -15.97 -20.33 -6.53
C VAL A 44 -14.78 -19.63 -7.18
N GLU A 45 -15.02 -18.70 -8.11
CA GLU A 45 -13.96 -17.97 -8.84
C GLU A 45 -13.14 -17.09 -7.89
N VAL A 46 -13.80 -16.37 -6.99
CA VAL A 46 -13.13 -15.50 -6.00
C VAL A 46 -12.23 -16.31 -5.05
N ALA A 47 -12.69 -17.49 -4.62
CA ALA A 47 -11.90 -18.37 -3.75
C ALA A 47 -10.68 -18.98 -4.47
N ALA A 48 -10.80 -19.27 -5.77
CA ALA A 48 -9.67 -19.75 -6.57
C ALA A 48 -8.61 -18.65 -6.77
N ASP A 49 -9.03 -17.41 -7.04
CA ASP A 49 -8.12 -16.26 -7.12
C ASP A 49 -7.37 -16.02 -5.80
N GLU A 50 -8.06 -16.06 -4.66
CA GLU A 50 -7.43 -15.91 -3.34
C GLU A 50 -6.39 -17.03 -3.06
N GLU A 51 -6.68 -18.28 -3.43
CA GLU A 51 -5.73 -19.39 -3.26
C GLU A 51 -4.52 -19.29 -4.21
N GLU A 52 -4.70 -18.79 -5.43
CA GLU A 52 -3.59 -18.53 -6.37
C GLU A 52 -2.71 -17.36 -5.92
N ILE A 53 -3.31 -16.26 -5.47
CA ILE A 53 -2.56 -15.11 -4.92
C ILE A 53 -1.78 -15.54 -3.68
N GLN A 54 -2.36 -16.34 -2.77
CA GLN A 54 -1.63 -16.88 -1.62
C GLN A 54 -0.48 -17.81 -2.06
N LYS A 55 -0.67 -18.67 -3.08
CA LYS A 55 0.43 -19.49 -3.63
C LYS A 55 1.54 -18.65 -4.25
N ALA A 56 1.22 -17.54 -4.90
CA ALA A 56 2.20 -16.59 -5.43
C ALA A 56 2.98 -15.93 -4.28
N VAL A 57 2.27 -15.38 -3.27
CA VAL A 57 2.87 -14.82 -2.04
C VAL A 57 3.77 -15.85 -1.33
N ASP A 58 3.35 -17.11 -1.23
CA ASP A 58 4.11 -18.20 -0.62
C ASP A 58 5.44 -18.46 -1.34
N ARG A 59 5.53 -18.29 -2.68
CA ARG A 59 6.80 -18.36 -3.42
C ARG A 59 7.77 -17.23 -3.07
N PHE A 60 7.28 -16.08 -2.61
CA PHE A 60 8.12 -15.01 -2.09
C PHE A 60 8.48 -15.19 -0.61
N THR A 61 7.88 -16.14 0.12
CA THR A 61 8.22 -16.31 1.54
C THR A 61 9.64 -16.83 1.75
N LEU A 62 10.18 -16.61 2.95
CA LEU A 62 11.50 -17.10 3.36
C LEU A 62 11.67 -18.62 3.20
N ALA A 63 10.57 -19.39 3.13
CA ALA A 63 10.58 -20.83 2.90
C ALA A 63 11.27 -21.23 1.59
N ALA A 64 11.15 -20.43 0.53
CA ALA A 64 11.85 -20.68 -0.74
C ALA A 64 13.37 -20.53 -0.63
N TYR A 65 13.84 -19.71 0.32
CA TYR A 65 15.25 -19.45 0.62
C TYR A 65 15.78 -20.27 1.81
N GLN A 66 15.04 -21.29 2.26
CA GLN A 66 15.53 -22.25 3.27
C GLN A 66 16.61 -23.15 2.67
N ASP A 67 17.84 -22.64 2.75
CA ASP A 67 19.07 -23.37 2.49
C ASP A 67 19.05 -24.72 3.26
N LYS A 68 19.54 -25.79 2.63
CA LYS A 68 19.52 -27.17 3.17
C LYS A 68 20.63 -27.37 4.21
N VAL A 69 20.84 -26.37 5.06
CA VAL A 69 21.88 -26.31 6.08
C VAL A 69 21.73 -27.47 7.05
N LYS A 70 22.88 -28.08 7.38
CA LYS A 70 23.00 -29.07 8.44
C LYS A 70 22.47 -28.46 9.74
N ARG A 71 21.34 -28.96 10.24
CA ARG A 71 20.94 -28.72 11.64
C ARG A 71 22.10 -29.16 12.53
N GLY A 72 22.34 -28.41 13.61
CA GLY A 72 23.29 -28.84 14.64
C GLY A 72 22.90 -30.18 15.28
N PRO A 73 23.76 -30.73 16.16
CA PRO A 73 23.43 -31.94 16.90
C PRO A 73 22.12 -31.74 17.67
N ILE A 74 21.09 -32.50 17.29
CA ILE A 74 19.79 -32.51 17.95
C ILE A 74 19.94 -33.23 19.28
N ASP A 75 19.67 -32.55 20.39
CA ASP A 75 19.77 -33.12 21.73
C ASP A 75 18.41 -33.64 22.24
N SER A 76 18.33 -34.00 23.52
CA SER A 76 17.09 -34.46 24.14
C SER A 76 16.06 -33.35 24.36
N ALA A 77 16.49 -32.09 24.47
CA ALA A 77 15.66 -30.91 24.67
C ALA A 77 15.16 -30.29 23.35
N SER A 78 15.88 -30.45 22.23
CA SER A 78 15.47 -30.00 20.89
C SER A 78 14.01 -30.37 20.56
N ARG A 79 13.54 -31.52 21.03
CA ARG A 79 12.16 -32.03 20.86
C ARG A 79 11.07 -31.04 21.31
N TYR A 80 11.33 -30.23 22.34
CA TYR A 80 10.37 -29.24 22.85
C TYR A 80 10.27 -27.99 21.95
N PHE A 81 11.27 -27.71 21.10
CA PHE A 81 11.35 -26.50 20.28
C PHE A 81 10.59 -26.61 18.95
N GLY A 82 9.33 -27.07 19.01
CA GLY A 82 8.37 -27.12 17.90
C GLY A 82 8.68 -28.15 16.81
N ASP A 83 7.65 -28.87 16.34
CA ASP A 83 7.73 -29.86 15.25
C ASP A 83 8.95 -30.82 15.35
N ASN A 84 9.22 -31.34 16.55
CA ASN A 84 10.39 -32.17 16.86
C ASN A 84 11.74 -31.46 16.58
N GLY A 85 11.87 -30.19 16.99
CA GLY A 85 13.12 -29.42 16.90
C GLY A 85 13.34 -28.68 15.59
N LYS A 86 12.28 -28.22 14.92
CA LYS A 86 12.42 -27.27 13.79
C LYS A 86 12.83 -25.86 14.24
N ARG A 87 12.51 -25.44 15.47
CA ARG A 87 12.87 -24.10 16.02
C ARG A 87 13.99 -24.15 17.07
N ASP A 88 14.79 -25.21 17.05
CA ASP A 88 16.04 -25.22 17.80
C ASP A 88 17.09 -24.46 16.99
N PHE A 89 17.61 -23.37 17.55
CA PHE A 89 18.62 -22.51 16.94
C PHE A 89 19.95 -22.50 17.71
N SER A 90 20.15 -23.47 18.62
CA SER A 90 21.34 -23.56 19.49
C SER A 90 22.66 -23.77 18.74
N TYR A 91 22.59 -24.05 17.44
CA TYR A 91 23.74 -24.17 16.53
C TYR A 91 24.23 -22.82 15.97
N LEU A 92 23.50 -21.72 16.16
CA LEU A 92 23.91 -20.40 15.69
C LEU A 92 25.00 -19.82 16.61
N PRO A 93 26.20 -19.51 16.11
CA PRO A 93 27.26 -18.91 16.94
C PRO A 93 26.90 -17.47 17.31
N LEU A 94 27.26 -17.07 18.54
CA LEU A 94 27.18 -15.68 18.97
C LEU A 94 28.41 -14.90 18.50
N LYS A 95 28.22 -13.63 18.13
CA LYS A 95 29.33 -12.69 17.91
C LYS A 95 30.02 -12.36 19.26
N PRO A 96 31.33 -12.06 19.27
CA PRO A 96 32.04 -11.76 20.53
C PRO A 96 31.45 -10.55 21.29
N ASP A 97 30.85 -9.60 20.57
CA ASP A 97 30.22 -8.38 21.07
C ASP A 97 28.68 -8.48 21.16
N TYR A 98 28.12 -9.69 21.24
CA TYR A 98 26.66 -9.93 21.34
C TYR A 98 25.94 -9.16 22.46
N LYS A 99 26.64 -8.71 23.51
CA LYS A 99 26.04 -7.94 24.61
C LYS A 99 25.67 -6.51 24.20
N SER A 100 26.40 -5.90 23.27
CA SER A 100 26.15 -4.54 22.79
C SER A 100 25.19 -4.47 21.60
N ARG A 101 24.86 -5.60 20.98
CA ARG A 101 23.97 -5.68 19.80
C ARG A 101 22.50 -5.92 20.21
N PRO A 102 21.49 -5.21 19.67
CA PRO A 102 20.11 -5.29 20.16
C PRO A 102 19.21 -6.34 19.49
N ILE A 103 19.62 -7.00 18.39
CA ILE A 103 18.73 -7.83 17.55
C ILE A 103 19.05 -9.34 17.61
N TRP A 104 17.98 -10.17 17.59
CA TRP A 104 17.99 -11.57 17.18
C TRP A 104 17.16 -11.78 15.90
N ILE A 105 17.50 -12.77 15.07
CA ILE A 105 16.78 -13.10 13.82
C ILE A 105 16.48 -14.61 13.76
N ASP A 106 15.23 -14.98 13.47
CA ASP A 106 14.78 -16.34 13.18
C ASP A 106 15.16 -16.73 11.73
N PRO A 107 16.06 -17.72 11.52
CA PRO A 107 16.59 -18.09 10.20
C PRO A 107 15.57 -18.77 9.27
N LEU A 108 14.41 -19.20 9.79
CA LEU A 108 13.38 -19.95 9.06
C LEU A 108 12.13 -19.12 8.76
N ARG A 109 11.82 -18.14 9.62
CA ARG A 109 10.61 -17.30 9.54
C ARG A 109 10.86 -15.83 9.27
N GLY A 110 12.12 -15.36 9.33
CA GLY A 110 12.44 -13.93 9.14
C GLY A 110 11.89 -13.03 10.25
N ARG A 111 11.50 -13.59 11.39
CA ARG A 111 11.10 -12.80 12.57
C ARG A 111 12.33 -12.19 13.23
N ILE A 112 12.20 -10.94 13.65
CA ILE A 112 13.24 -10.16 14.30
C ILE A 112 12.77 -9.81 15.71
N ILE A 113 13.59 -10.11 16.72
CA ILE A 113 13.35 -9.71 18.11
C ILE A 113 14.33 -8.60 18.46
N LEU A 114 13.82 -7.45 18.91
CA LEU A 114 14.58 -6.27 19.30
C LEU A 114 14.53 -6.08 20.83
N GLU A 115 15.69 -6.06 21.47
CA GLU A 115 15.86 -5.75 22.89
C GLU A 115 15.81 -4.24 23.14
N ASN A 116 14.62 -3.74 23.52
CA ASN A 116 14.32 -2.31 23.66
C ASN A 116 15.08 -1.61 24.82
N PHE A 117 15.74 -2.38 25.69
CA PHE A 117 16.56 -1.91 26.80
C PHE A 117 18.05 -1.70 26.46
N ASN A 118 18.47 -1.99 25.22
CA ASN A 118 19.84 -1.80 24.76
C ASN A 118 20.06 -0.32 24.30
N PRO A 119 21.22 0.32 24.57
CA PRO A 119 21.48 1.71 24.13
C PRO A 119 21.35 1.98 22.62
N LEU A 120 21.50 0.96 21.76
CA LEU A 120 21.32 1.06 20.31
C LEU A 120 19.88 0.76 19.84
N ALA A 121 18.96 0.46 20.77
CA ALA A 121 17.58 0.08 20.44
C ALA A 121 16.82 1.17 19.67
N GLU A 122 17.02 2.45 19.99
CA GLU A 122 16.42 3.58 19.27
C GLU A 122 16.78 3.56 17.77
N GLN A 123 18.06 3.39 17.45
CA GLN A 123 18.56 3.36 16.07
C GLN A 123 18.08 2.11 15.33
N ALA A 124 18.12 0.96 16.00
CA ALA A 124 17.64 -0.30 15.44
C ALA A 124 16.13 -0.31 15.23
N LYS A 125 15.34 0.31 16.12
CA LYS A 125 13.88 0.51 16.01
C LYS A 125 13.52 1.34 14.77
N ASP A 126 14.19 2.48 14.56
CA ASP A 126 13.89 3.38 13.42
C ASP A 126 14.28 2.75 12.07
N PHE A 127 15.37 1.97 12.05
CA PHE A 127 15.74 1.14 10.91
C PHE A 127 14.72 0.02 10.65
N LEU A 128 14.32 -0.74 11.68
CA LEU A 128 13.33 -1.82 11.56
C LEU A 128 11.95 -1.32 11.12
N ILE A 129 11.51 -0.15 11.58
CA ILE A 129 10.28 0.53 11.11
C ILE A 129 10.32 0.82 9.59
N THR A 130 11.51 0.84 8.98
CA THR A 130 11.67 1.06 7.54
C THR A 130 11.80 -0.24 6.73
N ILE A 131 12.19 -1.36 7.34
CA ILE A 131 12.46 -2.63 6.63
C ILE A 131 11.57 -3.82 7.02
N ALA A 132 10.82 -3.74 8.12
CA ALA A 132 10.11 -4.87 8.72
C ALA A 132 8.76 -4.43 9.31
N GLU A 133 7.76 -5.31 9.22
CA GLU A 133 6.42 -5.07 9.80
C GLU A 133 6.43 -5.32 11.32
N PRO A 134 5.90 -4.41 12.16
CA PRO A 134 5.85 -4.61 13.61
C PRO A 134 4.72 -5.58 14.00
N VAL A 135 5.07 -6.72 14.59
CA VAL A 135 4.14 -7.76 15.05
C VAL A 135 3.68 -7.50 16.49
N SER A 136 4.61 -7.18 17.39
CA SER A 136 4.27 -6.80 18.78
C SER A 136 5.29 -5.83 19.36
N ARG A 137 4.84 -4.92 20.24
CA ARG A 137 5.69 -3.89 20.87
C ARG A 137 5.42 -3.72 22.38
N PRO A 138 5.62 -4.76 23.21
CA PRO A 138 5.64 -4.64 24.67
C PRO A 138 6.97 -4.01 25.15
N THR A 139 6.98 -3.46 26.37
CA THR A 139 7.99 -2.55 26.93
C THR A 139 9.48 -2.91 26.69
N PHE A 140 9.84 -4.20 26.67
CA PHE A 140 11.23 -4.66 26.68
C PHE A 140 11.69 -5.42 25.43
N LEU A 141 10.78 -6.06 24.69
CA LEU A 141 11.09 -6.97 23.59
C LEU A 141 10.09 -6.74 22.45
N HIS A 142 10.49 -5.99 21.42
CA HIS A 142 9.65 -5.81 20.24
C HIS A 142 9.85 -6.98 19.27
N GLU A 143 8.78 -7.42 18.63
CA GLU A 143 8.81 -8.43 17.57
C GLU A 143 8.41 -7.78 16.25
N TYR A 144 9.22 -8.00 15.21
CA TYR A 144 8.99 -7.58 13.83
C TYR A 144 9.05 -8.80 12.90
N SER A 145 8.49 -8.69 11.70
CA SER A 145 8.58 -9.69 10.64
C SER A 145 9.18 -9.07 9.38
N LEU A 146 10.19 -9.71 8.81
CA LEU A 146 10.57 -9.46 7.42
C LEU A 146 9.52 -10.11 6.52
N THR A 147 8.87 -9.31 5.68
CA THR A 147 7.96 -9.77 4.64
C THR A 147 8.51 -9.31 3.27
N PRO A 148 8.04 -9.88 2.15
CA PRO A 148 8.36 -9.33 0.83
C PRO A 148 7.93 -7.86 0.75
N HIS A 149 6.70 -7.55 1.18
CA HIS A 149 6.13 -6.20 1.17
C HIS A 149 6.91 -5.18 2.02
N SER A 150 7.48 -5.58 3.17
CA SER A 150 8.28 -4.69 4.01
C SER A 150 9.64 -4.37 3.39
N LEU A 151 10.28 -5.35 2.74
CA LEU A 151 11.53 -5.14 2.00
C LEU A 151 11.30 -4.35 0.70
N TYR A 152 10.20 -4.59 0.01
CA TYR A 152 9.73 -3.81 -1.12
C TYR A 152 9.56 -2.33 -0.72
N ALA A 153 8.83 -2.05 0.37
CA ALA A 153 8.69 -0.69 0.90
C ALA A 153 10.04 -0.04 1.27
N ALA A 154 11.02 -0.82 1.77
CA ALA A 154 12.37 -0.34 2.07
C ALA A 154 13.15 0.10 0.82
N VAL A 155 13.15 -0.74 -0.22
CA VAL A 155 13.86 -0.44 -1.48
C VAL A 155 13.18 0.73 -2.21
N SER A 156 11.85 0.88 -2.09
CA SER A 156 11.11 2.03 -2.64
C SER A 156 11.45 3.38 -1.99
N VAL A 157 12.14 3.35 -0.84
CA VAL A 157 12.67 4.52 -0.11
C VAL A 157 14.15 4.77 -0.46
N GLY A 158 14.75 3.96 -1.34
CA GLY A 158 16.14 4.10 -1.80
C GLY A 158 17.18 3.37 -0.94
N LEU A 159 16.76 2.48 -0.02
CA LEU A 159 17.72 1.68 0.75
C LEU A 159 18.34 0.57 -0.13
N LEU A 160 19.66 0.61 -0.31
CA LEU A 160 20.37 -0.41 -1.08
C LEU A 160 20.36 -1.77 -0.36
N PRO A 161 20.36 -2.90 -1.09
CA PRO A 161 20.23 -4.23 -0.47
C PRO A 161 21.44 -4.59 0.39
N GLN A 162 22.61 -4.04 0.03
CA GLN A 162 23.85 -4.19 0.79
C GLN A 162 23.76 -3.45 2.13
N ASP A 163 23.22 -2.23 2.16
CA ASP A 163 23.08 -1.43 3.38
C ASP A 163 22.07 -2.04 4.36
N ILE A 164 20.98 -2.63 3.84
CA ILE A 164 20.03 -3.40 4.65
C ILE A 164 20.73 -4.58 5.32
N VAL A 165 21.51 -5.37 4.57
CA VAL A 165 22.26 -6.53 5.11
C VAL A 165 23.36 -6.09 6.09
N ASN A 166 24.13 -5.06 5.76
CA ASN A 166 25.22 -4.52 6.59
C ASN A 166 24.68 -3.96 7.92
N THR A 167 23.55 -3.27 7.88
CA THR A 167 22.91 -2.67 9.07
C THR A 167 22.23 -3.73 9.94
N LEU A 168 21.57 -4.72 9.34
CA LEU A 168 21.09 -5.89 10.06
C LEU A 168 22.24 -6.64 10.74
N ASP A 169 23.37 -6.87 10.06
CA ASP A 169 24.51 -7.57 10.66
C ASP A 169 25.12 -6.75 11.81
N ARG A 170 25.28 -5.43 11.64
CA ARG A 170 25.73 -4.51 12.69
C ARG A 170 24.89 -4.63 13.97
N PHE A 171 23.57 -4.75 13.87
CA PHE A 171 22.68 -4.86 15.03
C PHE A 171 22.40 -6.29 15.50
N SER A 172 22.64 -7.33 14.68
CA SER A 172 22.36 -8.73 15.02
C SER A 172 23.43 -9.38 15.90
N LYS A 173 23.00 -10.02 16.99
CA LYS A 173 23.83 -10.79 17.95
C LYS A 173 24.46 -12.05 17.35
N THR A 174 23.77 -12.69 16.41
CA THR A 174 24.26 -13.81 15.59
C THR A 174 24.68 -13.30 14.21
N PRO A 175 25.63 -13.96 13.52
CA PRO A 175 25.87 -13.72 12.09
C PRO A 175 24.59 -13.93 11.29
N LEU A 176 24.37 -13.11 10.25
CA LEU A 176 23.17 -13.26 9.42
C LEU A 176 23.14 -14.63 8.70
N PRO A 177 22.03 -15.37 8.76
CA PRO A 177 21.84 -16.57 7.97
C PRO A 177 21.85 -16.26 6.48
N GLN A 178 22.45 -17.13 5.65
CA GLN A 178 22.48 -16.93 4.20
C GLN A 178 21.07 -16.99 3.57
N SER A 179 20.11 -17.65 4.21
CA SER A 179 18.68 -17.59 3.83
C SER A 179 18.14 -16.15 3.86
N ILE A 180 18.43 -15.40 4.92
CA ILE A 180 18.02 -14.00 5.09
C ILE A 180 18.74 -13.11 4.07
N ILE A 181 20.04 -13.30 3.85
CA ILE A 181 20.84 -12.51 2.89
C ILE A 181 20.37 -12.77 1.45
N GLY A 182 20.14 -14.03 1.09
CA GLY A 182 19.62 -14.43 -0.23
C GLY A 182 18.21 -13.90 -0.49
N PHE A 183 17.33 -13.99 0.50
CA PHE A 183 15.98 -13.42 0.44
C PHE A 183 16.01 -11.89 0.21
N ILE A 184 16.73 -11.14 1.04
CA ILE A 184 16.82 -9.66 0.92
C ILE A 184 17.37 -9.26 -0.46
N ARG A 185 18.45 -9.92 -0.92
CA ARG A 185 19.02 -9.66 -2.24
C ARG A 185 18.05 -10.01 -3.37
N SER A 186 17.36 -11.15 -3.29
CA SER A 186 16.45 -11.58 -4.36
C SER A 186 15.22 -10.67 -4.47
N CYS A 187 14.58 -10.32 -3.34
CA CYS A 187 13.47 -9.38 -3.33
C CYS A 187 13.87 -8.02 -3.90
N ALA A 188 15.03 -7.49 -3.52
CA ALA A 188 15.47 -6.20 -4.01
C ALA A 188 15.98 -6.21 -5.47
N SER A 189 16.42 -7.35 -6.00
CA SER A 189 16.84 -7.49 -7.40
C SER A 189 15.68 -7.57 -8.40
N SER A 190 14.47 -7.94 -7.96
CA SER A 190 13.27 -7.91 -8.82
C SER A 190 12.35 -6.72 -8.57
N TYR A 191 12.38 -6.16 -7.36
CA TYR A 191 11.58 -4.99 -7.00
C TYR A 191 12.02 -3.70 -7.72
N GLY A 192 11.08 -2.78 -7.95
CA GLY A 192 11.34 -1.45 -8.51
C GLY A 192 11.67 -1.45 -10.01
N LYS A 193 12.05 -2.60 -10.58
CA LYS A 193 12.36 -2.77 -12.01
C LYS A 193 11.16 -2.65 -12.93
N VAL A 194 9.94 -2.86 -12.44
CA VAL A 194 8.71 -2.78 -13.24
C VAL A 194 7.76 -1.80 -12.58
N LYS A 195 7.32 -0.80 -13.34
CA LYS A 195 6.38 0.22 -12.90
C LYS A 195 5.15 0.19 -13.81
N LEU A 196 3.97 0.30 -13.21
CA LEU A 196 2.73 0.59 -13.90
C LEU A 196 2.47 2.09 -13.73
N VAL A 197 2.62 2.84 -14.81
CA VAL A 197 2.61 4.30 -14.78
C VAL A 197 1.41 4.84 -15.51
N ILE A 198 0.59 5.64 -14.83
CA ILE A 198 -0.55 6.33 -15.42
C ILE A 198 -0.07 7.69 -15.95
N LYS A 199 -0.19 7.87 -17.26
CA LYS A 199 0.12 9.11 -18.03
C LYS A 199 -1.03 9.35 -19.00
N ASP A 200 -1.56 10.57 -19.09
CA ASP A 200 -2.65 10.92 -20.02
C ASP A 200 -3.77 9.86 -20.12
N THR A 201 -4.33 9.48 -18.98
CA THR A 201 -5.41 8.48 -18.86
C THR A 201 -5.12 7.13 -19.56
N LYS A 202 -3.84 6.74 -19.62
CA LYS A 202 -3.33 5.51 -20.23
C LYS A 202 -2.36 4.81 -19.27
N TYR A 203 -2.36 3.49 -19.30
CA TYR A 203 -1.47 2.65 -18.51
C TYR A 203 -0.23 2.27 -19.32
N PHE A 204 0.95 2.60 -18.81
CA PHE A 204 2.24 2.22 -19.37
C PHE A 204 2.99 1.29 -18.43
N VAL A 205 3.58 0.21 -18.96
CA VAL A 205 4.54 -0.62 -18.23
C VAL A 205 5.93 -0.06 -18.52
N GLU A 206 6.51 0.64 -17.54
CA GLU A 206 7.84 1.25 -17.60
C GLU A 206 8.90 0.36 -16.93
N SER A 207 10.11 0.35 -17.50
CA SER A 207 11.29 -0.26 -16.87
C SER A 207 12.59 0.46 -17.25
N ASN A 208 13.47 0.64 -16.26
CA ASN A 208 14.88 1.02 -16.44
C ASN A 208 15.74 -0.17 -16.93
N ASP A 209 15.21 -1.40 -16.91
CA ASP A 209 15.92 -2.62 -17.27
C ASP A 209 15.34 -3.25 -18.56
N PRO A 210 16.01 -3.09 -19.72
CA PRO A 210 15.51 -3.61 -20.99
C PRO A 210 15.50 -5.14 -21.05
N GLU A 211 16.29 -5.86 -20.24
CA GLU A 211 16.23 -7.32 -20.19
C GLU A 211 14.94 -7.78 -19.50
N VAL A 212 14.54 -7.10 -18.42
CA VAL A 212 13.27 -7.37 -17.73
C VAL A 212 12.09 -7.02 -18.62
N LEU A 213 12.08 -5.88 -19.31
CA LEU A 213 10.99 -5.53 -20.22
C LEU A 213 10.89 -6.53 -21.39
N GLN A 214 12.01 -6.94 -21.98
CA GLN A 214 12.03 -8.03 -22.96
C GLN A 214 11.52 -9.37 -22.40
N LYS A 215 11.80 -9.68 -21.13
CA LYS A 215 11.32 -10.91 -20.48
C LYS A 215 9.80 -10.89 -20.30
N LEU A 216 9.23 -9.74 -19.93
CA LEU A 216 7.78 -9.55 -19.84
C LEU A 216 7.11 -9.66 -21.22
N LEU A 217 7.65 -9.00 -22.24
CA LEU A 217 7.13 -9.06 -23.61
C LEU A 217 7.23 -10.46 -24.26
N LYS A 218 8.09 -11.35 -23.74
CA LYS A 218 8.20 -12.77 -24.13
C LYS A 218 7.23 -13.69 -23.37
N ASP A 219 6.51 -13.19 -22.36
CA ASP A 219 5.52 -14.00 -21.63
C ASP A 219 4.22 -14.14 -22.45
N PRO A 220 3.64 -15.35 -22.57
CA PRO A 220 2.48 -15.58 -23.43
C PRO A 220 1.18 -14.89 -22.96
N ILE A 221 1.13 -14.35 -21.74
CA ILE A 221 -0.02 -13.60 -21.23
C ILE A 221 0.21 -12.09 -21.40
N ILE A 222 1.40 -11.58 -21.07
CA ILE A 222 1.68 -10.13 -21.11
C ILE A 222 1.91 -9.64 -22.55
N GLY A 223 2.60 -10.42 -23.39
CA GLY A 223 2.90 -10.04 -24.78
C GLY A 223 1.65 -9.68 -25.62
N PRO A 224 0.57 -10.48 -25.61
CA PRO A 224 -0.68 -10.16 -26.31
C PRO A 224 -1.46 -8.97 -25.74
N CYS A 225 -1.27 -8.61 -24.46
CA CYS A 225 -1.96 -7.49 -23.82
C CYS A 225 -1.38 -6.11 -24.20
N ARG A 226 -0.28 -6.05 -24.94
CA ARG A 226 0.35 -4.80 -25.35
C ARG A 226 -0.39 -4.13 -26.53
N VAL A 227 -0.56 -2.81 -26.46
CA VAL A 227 -0.96 -1.98 -27.61
C VAL A 227 0.19 -1.90 -28.63
N GLN A 228 -0.10 -2.17 -29.90
CA GLN A 228 0.90 -2.12 -30.97
C GLN A 228 1.07 -0.67 -31.47
N GLY A 229 2.33 -0.27 -31.68
CA GLY A 229 2.70 1.07 -32.17
C GLY A 229 3.15 2.09 -31.10
N THR A 230 2.86 1.87 -29.82
CA THR A 230 3.26 2.75 -28.71
C THR A 230 4.43 2.19 -27.89
N GLU A 231 5.55 1.89 -28.55
CA GLU A 231 6.86 1.83 -27.89
C GLU A 231 7.39 3.26 -27.75
N THR A 232 7.55 3.72 -26.51
CA THR A 232 8.22 4.99 -26.22
C THR A 232 9.46 4.73 -25.38
N VAL A 233 10.59 5.24 -25.86
CA VAL A 233 11.77 5.46 -25.02
C VAL A 233 11.63 6.89 -24.49
N THR A 234 11.53 7.03 -23.18
CA THR A 234 11.47 8.34 -22.51
C THR A 234 12.61 8.41 -21.50
N ASN A 235 13.28 9.54 -21.41
CA ASN A 235 14.26 9.76 -20.36
C ASN A 235 13.58 9.69 -18.97
N ALA A 236 14.32 9.24 -17.95
CA ALA A 236 13.80 9.23 -16.59
C ALA A 236 13.38 10.65 -16.13
N PRO A 237 12.25 10.82 -15.42
CA PRO A 237 11.84 12.12 -14.92
C PRO A 237 12.89 12.69 -13.95
N SER A 238 13.34 13.92 -14.22
CA SER A 238 14.40 14.56 -13.44
C SER A 238 13.98 14.80 -11.98
N MET A 239 14.96 14.97 -11.10
CA MET A 239 14.79 15.12 -9.64
C MET A 239 14.26 16.53 -9.25
N GLY A 240 13.26 17.04 -9.96
CA GLY A 240 12.58 18.31 -9.70
C GLY A 240 11.84 18.30 -8.37
N GLY A 241 12.56 18.68 -7.31
CA GLY A 241 12.20 18.51 -5.90
C GLY A 241 10.76 18.87 -5.57
N LEU A 242 9.97 17.88 -5.14
CA LEU A 242 8.58 18.11 -4.76
C LEU A 242 8.51 18.75 -3.37
N VAL A 243 8.15 20.04 -3.36
CA VAL A 243 7.82 20.77 -2.16
C VAL A 243 6.39 20.41 -1.72
N ILE A 244 6.27 19.49 -0.76
CA ILE A 244 4.98 19.13 -0.16
C ILE A 244 4.49 20.33 0.68
N PRO A 245 3.31 20.92 0.43
CA PRO A 245 2.82 22.09 1.17
C PRO A 245 2.73 21.84 2.68
N GLY A 246 3.00 22.86 3.50
CA GLY A 246 2.93 22.77 4.97
C GLY A 246 4.09 22.04 5.66
N THR A 247 5.12 21.64 4.91
CA THR A 247 6.35 21.00 5.43
C THR A 247 7.45 22.01 5.78
N SER A 248 8.46 21.53 6.52
CA SER A 248 9.63 22.33 6.89
C SER A 248 10.38 22.87 5.66
N ASN A 249 10.48 22.06 4.61
CA ASN A 249 11.15 22.41 3.36
C ASN A 249 10.37 23.48 2.56
N ALA A 250 9.03 23.46 2.63
CA ALA A 250 8.19 24.46 1.96
C ALA A 250 8.41 25.88 2.51
N ALA A 251 8.56 26.01 3.83
CA ALA A 251 8.86 27.30 4.45
C ALA A 251 10.24 27.85 4.02
N GLY A 252 11.24 26.97 3.85
CA GLY A 252 12.56 27.34 3.35
C GLY A 252 12.54 27.83 1.90
N VAL A 253 11.83 27.12 1.02
CA VAL A 253 11.69 27.53 -0.39
C VAL A 253 10.91 28.84 -0.53
N GLN A 254 9.86 29.06 0.28
CA GLN A 254 9.15 30.35 0.29
C GLN A 254 10.05 31.51 0.77
N GLN A 255 10.92 31.29 1.76
CA GLN A 255 11.90 32.30 2.17
C GLN A 255 12.96 32.58 1.10
N ALA A 256 13.39 31.56 0.34
CA ALA A 256 14.28 31.75 -0.80
C ALA A 256 13.59 32.52 -1.95
N GLN A 257 12.34 32.20 -2.27
CA GLN A 257 11.57 32.89 -3.30
C GLN A 257 11.33 34.38 -2.97
N LEU A 258 10.99 34.68 -1.71
CA LEU A 258 10.87 36.07 -1.22
C LEU A 258 12.20 36.85 -1.27
N GLN A 259 13.34 36.15 -1.19
CA GLN A 259 14.66 36.76 -1.37
C GLN A 259 15.03 36.95 -2.85
N SER A 260 14.62 36.05 -3.75
CA SER A 260 14.81 36.26 -5.20
C SER A 260 13.92 37.37 -5.76
N GLU A 261 12.69 37.54 -5.26
CA GLU A 261 11.82 38.68 -5.63
C GLU A 261 12.39 40.04 -5.20
N THR A 262 13.30 40.07 -4.21
CA THR A 262 14.05 41.29 -3.85
C THR A 262 15.35 41.49 -4.65
N ALA A 263 15.71 40.55 -5.54
CA ALA A 263 16.98 40.54 -6.28
C ALA A 263 16.87 40.87 -7.78
N GLU A 264 15.68 41.00 -8.37
CA GLU A 264 15.46 41.27 -9.81
C GLU A 264 15.89 42.69 -10.31
N LYS A 265 16.92 43.29 -9.71
CA LYS A 265 17.55 44.54 -10.18
C LYS A 265 19.09 44.50 -10.14
N ALA A 266 19.67 43.40 -10.58
CA ALA A 266 21.07 43.32 -11.01
C ALA A 266 21.15 42.60 -12.37
N GLN A 267 21.96 43.12 -13.30
CA GLN A 267 22.23 42.46 -14.58
C GLN A 267 23.30 41.36 -14.40
N PRO A 268 23.21 40.24 -15.13
CA PRO A 268 24.19 39.16 -15.03
C PRO A 268 25.44 39.46 -15.86
N GLU A 269 26.59 39.67 -15.20
CA GLU A 269 27.92 39.65 -15.83
C GLU A 269 28.86 38.70 -15.07
N ASN A 270 28.74 37.39 -15.36
CA ASN A 270 29.73 36.38 -14.99
C ASN A 270 29.83 35.31 -16.11
N PRO A 271 30.80 35.42 -17.04
CA PRO A 271 30.95 34.49 -18.17
C PRO A 271 31.38 33.05 -17.82
N PHE A 272 31.20 32.61 -16.57
CA PHE A 272 31.66 31.31 -16.04
C PHE A 272 30.53 30.36 -15.61
N ASP A 273 29.28 30.82 -15.44
CA ASP A 273 28.15 29.90 -15.17
C ASP A 273 27.69 29.18 -16.45
N ALA A 274 27.79 29.83 -17.62
CA ALA A 274 27.49 29.25 -18.94
C ALA A 274 28.49 28.16 -19.42
N LEU A 275 29.26 27.57 -18.50
CA LEU A 275 30.15 26.42 -18.69
C LEU A 275 29.95 25.37 -17.57
N ARG A 276 28.78 25.37 -16.92
CA ARG A 276 28.39 24.39 -15.89
C ARG A 276 27.08 23.66 -16.16
N GLU A 277 26.30 24.09 -17.15
CA GLU A 277 25.01 23.49 -17.47
C GLU A 277 25.11 22.35 -18.50
N ASP A 278 26.26 22.19 -19.18
CA ASP A 278 26.46 21.22 -20.27
C ASP A 278 26.98 19.82 -19.82
N ASP A 279 27.47 19.66 -18.59
CA ASP A 279 28.22 18.46 -18.15
C ASP A 279 27.38 17.40 -17.37
N ASP A 280 26.14 17.72 -16.96
CA ASP A 280 25.31 16.84 -16.09
C ASP A 280 24.21 16.03 -16.84
N ASP A 281 23.96 16.31 -18.12
CA ASP A 281 22.78 15.78 -18.84
C ASP A 281 22.98 14.39 -19.48
N ASP A 282 24.23 13.95 -19.64
CA ASP A 282 24.64 12.73 -20.37
C ASP A 282 24.31 11.41 -19.64
N ASN A 283 23.70 11.47 -18.45
CA ASN A 283 23.51 10.33 -17.54
C ASN A 283 22.03 10.03 -17.19
N GLN A 284 21.10 10.50 -18.02
CA GLN A 284 19.68 10.17 -17.88
C GLN A 284 19.39 8.73 -18.33
N GLU A 285 19.14 7.81 -17.39
CA GLU A 285 18.78 6.42 -17.72
C GLU A 285 17.56 6.38 -18.66
N ALA A 286 17.70 5.68 -19.80
CA ALA A 286 16.64 5.52 -20.79
C ALA A 286 15.57 4.56 -20.27
N VAL A 287 14.37 5.08 -19.97
CA VAL A 287 13.24 4.26 -19.52
C VAL A 287 12.48 3.76 -20.76
N HIS A 288 12.38 2.45 -20.87
CA HIS A 288 11.60 1.79 -21.92
C HIS A 288 10.16 1.57 -21.45
N ALA A 289 9.19 1.95 -22.28
CA ALA A 289 7.76 1.85 -21.96
C ALA A 289 6.96 1.18 -23.09
N PHE A 290 5.89 0.46 -22.71
CA PHE A 290 4.82 0.06 -23.63
C PHE A 290 3.44 0.26 -23.00
N GLU A 291 2.45 0.61 -23.82
CA GLU A 291 1.06 0.83 -23.39
C GLU A 291 0.30 -0.51 -23.25
N ILE A 292 -0.55 -0.60 -22.22
CA ILE A 292 -1.54 -1.67 -22.03
C ILE A 292 -2.96 -1.09 -21.89
N PRO A 293 -4.02 -1.80 -22.33
CA PRO A 293 -5.38 -1.38 -22.11
C PRO A 293 -5.81 -1.67 -20.67
N ASP A 294 -6.71 -0.84 -20.15
CA ASP A 294 -7.35 -0.94 -18.84
C ASP A 294 -7.82 -2.36 -18.47
N THR A 295 -8.54 -3.00 -19.40
CA THR A 295 -9.07 -4.38 -19.25
C THR A 295 -8.01 -5.47 -19.06
N CYS A 296 -6.72 -5.16 -19.26
CA CYS A 296 -5.62 -6.10 -19.04
C CYS A 296 -4.76 -5.75 -17.82
N VAL A 297 -5.02 -4.63 -17.12
CA VAL A 297 -4.18 -4.18 -15.99
C VAL A 297 -4.13 -5.22 -14.87
N GLU A 298 -5.28 -5.71 -14.39
CA GLU A 298 -5.35 -6.73 -13.32
C GLU A 298 -4.67 -8.05 -13.74
N ILE A 299 -4.83 -8.45 -15.01
CA ILE A 299 -4.23 -9.67 -15.57
C ILE A 299 -2.70 -9.55 -15.58
N VAL A 300 -2.17 -8.42 -16.07
CA VAL A 300 -0.73 -8.14 -16.10
C VAL A 300 -0.18 -8.00 -14.68
N GLN A 301 -0.90 -7.37 -13.74
CA GLN A 301 -0.50 -7.30 -12.32
C GLN A 301 -0.37 -8.70 -11.69
N LYS A 302 -1.42 -9.55 -11.78
CA LYS A 302 -1.40 -10.92 -11.26
C LYS A 302 -0.27 -11.73 -11.91
N ARG A 303 -0.06 -11.58 -13.22
CA ARG A 303 1.00 -12.29 -13.96
C ARG A 303 2.42 -11.82 -13.61
N CYS A 304 2.63 -10.53 -13.42
CA CYS A 304 3.91 -9.96 -12.98
C CYS A 304 4.29 -10.43 -11.57
N LEU A 305 3.32 -10.54 -10.66
CA LEU A 305 3.50 -11.15 -9.34
C LEU A 305 3.96 -12.63 -9.46
N ASP A 306 3.32 -13.40 -10.34
CA ASP A 306 3.65 -14.80 -10.63
C ASP A 306 5.09 -15.02 -11.14
N ILE A 307 5.57 -14.10 -11.99
CA ILE A 307 6.93 -14.11 -12.60
C ILE A 307 8.00 -13.53 -11.63
N GLN A 308 7.58 -13.15 -10.42
CA GLN A 308 8.39 -12.58 -9.32
C GLN A 308 8.85 -11.11 -9.51
N PHE A 309 8.21 -10.35 -10.40
CA PHE A 309 8.45 -8.91 -10.63
C PHE A 309 7.19 -8.11 -10.29
N PRO A 310 6.90 -7.84 -9.00
CA PRO A 310 5.73 -7.03 -8.63
C PRO A 310 5.83 -5.62 -9.22
N MET A 311 4.77 -5.17 -9.89
CA MET A 311 4.71 -3.84 -10.49
C MET A 311 4.48 -2.76 -9.43
N LEU A 312 4.97 -1.55 -9.69
CA LEU A 312 4.70 -0.36 -8.87
C LEU A 312 3.82 0.65 -9.58
N GLU A 313 2.64 0.89 -9.00
CA GLU A 313 1.71 1.94 -9.41
C GLU A 313 2.28 3.33 -9.10
N GLU A 314 2.62 4.08 -10.16
CA GLU A 314 2.97 5.49 -10.12
C GLU A 314 1.98 6.31 -10.97
N TYR A 315 1.51 7.45 -10.46
CA TYR A 315 0.69 8.40 -11.20
C TYR A 315 1.48 9.68 -11.47
N ASP A 316 1.60 10.06 -12.74
CA ASP A 316 2.28 11.27 -13.18
C ASP A 316 1.34 12.49 -13.19
N PHE A 317 0.88 12.87 -12.00
CA PHE A 317 -0.10 13.94 -11.79
C PHE A 317 0.38 15.33 -12.26
N ARG A 318 1.69 15.51 -12.50
CA ARG A 318 2.29 16.76 -13.02
C ARG A 318 2.10 16.91 -14.54
N ASN A 319 2.18 15.81 -15.29
CA ASN A 319 2.17 15.80 -16.75
C ASN A 319 0.80 15.39 -17.35
N ASP A 320 -0.16 14.98 -16.53
CA ASP A 320 -1.53 14.66 -16.95
C ASP A 320 -2.32 15.95 -17.24
N ASP A 321 -2.35 16.39 -18.49
CA ASP A 321 -3.16 17.55 -18.93
C ASP A 321 -4.62 17.19 -19.23
N ARG A 322 -4.99 15.89 -19.22
CA ARG A 322 -6.36 15.44 -19.46
C ARG A 322 -7.26 15.64 -18.24
N ASN A 323 -6.77 15.30 -17.05
CA ASN A 323 -7.54 15.46 -15.82
C ASN A 323 -7.45 16.90 -15.29
N ALA A 324 -8.60 17.58 -15.27
CA ALA A 324 -8.68 19.00 -14.90
C ALA A 324 -8.17 19.30 -13.49
N ASN A 325 -7.25 20.27 -13.39
CA ASN A 325 -6.65 20.73 -12.15
C ASN A 325 -7.69 21.38 -11.22
N LEU A 326 -7.68 20.96 -9.96
CA LEU A 326 -8.46 21.54 -8.88
C LEU A 326 -7.59 22.54 -8.11
N GLU A 327 -8.03 23.79 -8.07
CA GLU A 327 -7.37 24.84 -7.26
C GLU A 327 -7.62 24.60 -5.77
N ILE A 328 -6.74 23.80 -5.16
CA ILE A 328 -6.73 23.49 -3.73
C ILE A 328 -5.31 23.57 -3.15
N ASP A 329 -5.15 24.37 -2.10
CA ASP A 329 -3.94 24.52 -1.29
C ASP A 329 -4.26 24.37 0.20
N LEU A 330 -3.26 23.95 0.98
CA LEU A 330 -3.30 24.06 2.43
C LEU A 330 -3.24 25.53 2.86
N ARG A 331 -4.02 25.89 3.90
CA ARG A 331 -3.98 27.24 4.45
C ARG A 331 -2.59 27.51 5.11
N PRO A 332 -2.00 28.70 4.98
CA PRO A 332 -0.65 28.98 5.51
C PRO A 332 -0.47 28.77 7.03
N ALA A 333 -1.56 28.84 7.81
CA ALA A 333 -1.53 28.58 9.26
C ALA A 333 -1.42 27.09 9.64
N THR A 334 -1.33 26.18 8.67
CA THR A 334 -1.46 24.74 8.90
C THR A 334 -0.09 24.05 8.84
N GLN A 335 0.42 23.67 10.01
CA GLN A 335 1.73 23.04 10.16
C GLN A 335 1.60 21.53 10.24
N ILE A 336 2.37 20.82 9.42
CA ILE A 336 2.43 19.36 9.38
C ILE A 336 3.42 18.85 10.42
N ARG A 337 3.11 17.73 11.07
CA ARG A 337 4.01 17.09 12.04
C ARG A 337 5.09 16.27 11.33
N SER A 338 6.30 16.21 11.86
CA SER A 338 7.44 15.51 11.23
C SER A 338 7.17 14.04 10.84
N TYR A 339 6.33 13.31 11.57
CA TYR A 339 5.92 11.94 11.19
C TYR A 339 4.90 11.89 10.05
N GLN A 340 4.09 12.94 9.87
CA GLN A 340 3.17 13.09 8.74
C GLN A 340 3.97 13.48 7.48
N GLU A 341 4.90 14.42 7.62
CA GLU A 341 5.88 14.80 6.59
C GLU A 341 6.67 13.56 6.09
N LYS A 342 7.24 12.77 7.01
CA LYS A 342 7.94 11.49 6.71
C LYS A 342 7.04 10.39 6.12
N SER A 343 5.71 10.53 6.19
CA SER A 343 4.77 9.62 5.51
C SER A 343 4.50 10.09 4.09
N LEU A 344 4.25 11.39 3.90
CA LEU A 344 3.99 12.01 2.60
C LEU A 344 5.24 11.97 1.70
N SER A 345 6.44 12.18 2.26
CA SER A 345 7.72 12.06 1.55
C SER A 345 8.10 10.62 1.15
N LYS A 346 7.24 9.63 1.43
CA LYS A 346 7.33 8.26 0.90
C LYS A 346 6.25 7.97 -0.15
N MET A 347 5.08 8.62 -0.02
CA MET A 347 4.01 8.57 -1.02
C MET A 347 4.41 9.31 -2.30
N PHE A 348 5.13 10.42 -2.19
CA PHE A 348 5.60 11.18 -3.33
C PHE A 348 7.11 10.98 -3.56
N GLY A 349 7.50 10.77 -4.82
CA GLY A 349 8.91 10.62 -5.21
C GLY A 349 9.10 10.85 -6.71
N ASN A 350 10.24 11.42 -7.10
CA ASN A 350 10.63 11.67 -8.50
C ASN A 350 9.53 12.40 -9.32
N GLY A 351 8.84 13.36 -8.69
CA GLY A 351 7.74 14.11 -9.29
C GLY A 351 6.39 13.38 -9.40
N ARG A 352 6.34 12.06 -9.17
CA ARG A 352 5.15 11.20 -9.26
C ARG A 352 4.55 10.88 -7.89
N ALA A 353 3.28 10.48 -7.88
CA ALA A 353 2.61 9.92 -6.71
C ALA A 353 2.62 8.39 -6.77
N LYS A 354 2.97 7.71 -5.68
CA LYS A 354 2.94 6.25 -5.55
C LYS A 354 1.66 5.80 -4.85
N SER A 355 1.05 4.74 -5.37
CA SER A 355 -0.02 4.01 -4.66
C SER A 355 0.52 3.36 -3.39
N GLY A 356 -0.29 3.26 -2.32
CA GLY A 356 0.14 2.64 -1.07
C GLY A 356 -0.73 2.93 0.16
N ILE A 357 -0.37 2.29 1.28
CA ILE A 357 -1.14 2.33 2.53
C ILE A 357 -0.34 3.07 3.62
N ILE A 358 -0.91 4.15 4.17
CA ILE A 358 -0.31 4.92 5.28
C ILE A 358 -1.00 4.55 6.60
N VAL A 359 -0.31 3.76 7.43
CA VAL A 359 -0.84 3.32 8.74
C VAL A 359 -0.47 4.32 9.84
N LEU A 360 -1.47 4.99 10.41
CA LEU A 360 -1.34 5.96 11.51
C LEU A 360 -2.32 5.64 12.64
N PRO A 361 -1.94 5.83 13.93
CA PRO A 361 -2.84 5.59 15.05
C PRO A 361 -3.95 6.65 15.13
N CYS A 362 -5.05 6.31 15.82
CA CYS A 362 -6.17 7.22 16.04
C CYS A 362 -5.71 8.53 16.71
N GLY A 363 -6.20 9.68 16.24
CA GLY A 363 -5.78 11.00 16.72
C GLY A 363 -4.46 11.54 16.13
N ALA A 364 -3.68 10.73 15.39
CA ALA A 364 -2.45 11.20 14.74
C ALA A 364 -2.68 12.13 13.52
N GLY A 365 -3.94 12.37 13.15
CA GLY A 365 -4.31 13.27 12.05
C GLY A 365 -4.32 12.61 10.66
N LYS A 366 -4.84 11.37 10.55
CA LYS A 366 -5.06 10.67 9.26
C LYS A 366 -5.65 11.59 8.19
N THR A 367 -6.71 12.31 8.57
CA THR A 367 -7.45 13.26 7.72
C THR A 367 -6.57 14.37 7.17
N LEU A 368 -5.67 14.96 7.98
CA LEU A 368 -4.77 16.03 7.54
C LEU A 368 -3.74 15.52 6.52
N VAL A 369 -3.27 14.28 6.67
CA VAL A 369 -2.36 13.63 5.70
C VAL A 369 -3.06 13.44 4.36
N GLY A 370 -4.30 12.95 4.35
CA GLY A 370 -5.11 12.83 3.13
C GLY A 370 -5.39 14.19 2.46
N ILE A 371 -5.75 15.21 3.25
CA ILE A 371 -5.95 16.58 2.74
C ILE A 371 -4.65 17.13 2.14
N THR A 372 -3.50 16.90 2.78
CA THR A 372 -2.19 17.33 2.23
C THR A 372 -1.89 16.64 0.91
N ALA A 373 -2.14 15.32 0.80
CA ALA A 373 -1.95 14.59 -0.44
C ALA A 373 -2.82 15.17 -1.58
N ALA A 374 -4.08 15.47 -1.31
CA ALA A 374 -4.97 16.14 -2.26
C ALA A 374 -4.46 17.54 -2.67
N CYS A 375 -3.99 18.35 -1.71
CA CYS A 375 -3.39 19.67 -1.96
C CYS A 375 -2.04 19.60 -2.71
N THR A 376 -1.36 18.45 -2.69
CA THR A 376 -0.09 18.22 -3.40
C THR A 376 -0.34 17.75 -4.83
N ILE A 377 -1.39 16.94 -5.04
CA ILE A 377 -1.76 16.38 -6.35
C ILE A 377 -2.57 17.37 -7.21
N LYS A 378 -3.41 18.21 -6.58
CA LYS A 378 -4.27 19.22 -7.27
C LYS A 378 -5.14 18.67 -8.40
N LYS A 379 -5.61 17.42 -8.29
CA LYS A 379 -6.59 16.79 -9.19
C LYS A 379 -7.91 16.52 -8.46
N GLY A 380 -8.95 16.13 -9.20
CA GLY A 380 -10.21 15.67 -8.63
C GLY A 380 -9.99 14.47 -7.70
N CYS A 381 -10.63 14.47 -6.53
CA CYS A 381 -10.40 13.48 -5.49
C CYS A 381 -11.71 12.81 -5.01
N ILE A 382 -11.70 11.49 -4.87
CA ILE A 382 -12.76 10.72 -4.23
C ILE A 382 -12.31 10.19 -2.88
N VAL A 383 -13.18 10.32 -1.86
CA VAL A 383 -12.92 9.91 -0.48
C VAL A 383 -13.99 8.92 -0.05
N LEU A 384 -13.56 7.72 0.34
CA LEU A 384 -14.43 6.60 0.71
C LEU A 384 -14.37 6.35 2.22
N CYS A 385 -15.52 6.52 2.87
CA CYS A 385 -15.67 6.44 4.31
C CYS A 385 -16.52 5.24 4.76
N THR A 386 -16.31 4.77 5.99
CA THR A 386 -17.13 3.71 6.59
C THR A 386 -18.53 4.18 7.02
N SER A 387 -18.74 5.49 7.24
CA SER A 387 -20.03 6.03 7.69
C SER A 387 -20.36 7.41 7.14
N THR A 388 -21.67 7.75 7.10
CA THR A 388 -22.17 9.09 6.76
C THR A 388 -21.61 10.19 7.66
N MET A 389 -21.42 9.91 8.96
CA MET A 389 -20.82 10.87 9.90
C MET A 389 -19.34 11.13 9.57
N SER A 390 -18.58 10.08 9.25
CA SER A 390 -17.20 10.19 8.76
C SER A 390 -17.14 11.02 7.48
N ALA A 391 -18.09 10.82 6.53
CA ALA A 391 -18.14 11.60 5.30
C ALA A 391 -18.38 13.10 5.54
N HIS A 392 -19.28 13.46 6.45
CA HIS A 392 -19.46 14.85 6.87
C HIS A 392 -18.24 15.41 7.63
N GLN A 393 -17.56 14.61 8.44
CA GLN A 393 -16.33 15.02 9.14
C GLN A 393 -15.21 15.33 8.15
N TRP A 394 -14.98 14.46 7.15
CA TRP A 394 -14.00 14.70 6.08
C TRP A 394 -14.31 16.01 5.34
N ARG A 395 -15.58 16.27 4.98
CA ARG A 395 -15.99 17.53 4.34
C ARG A 395 -15.60 18.76 5.18
N GLN A 396 -15.87 18.73 6.49
CA GLN A 396 -15.57 19.84 7.39
C GLN A 396 -14.05 20.03 7.59
N GLU A 397 -13.28 18.96 7.72
CA GLU A 397 -11.82 19.08 7.84
C GLU A 397 -11.19 19.58 6.52
N PHE A 398 -11.67 19.18 5.33
CA PHE A 398 -11.24 19.78 4.06
C PHE A 398 -11.47 21.30 4.03
N LEU A 399 -12.69 21.76 4.35
CA LEU A 399 -13.04 23.20 4.38
C LEU A 399 -12.22 23.99 5.42
N LYS A 400 -11.80 23.35 6.50
CA LYS A 400 -11.03 23.92 7.61
C LYS A 400 -9.54 24.04 7.33
N TRP A 401 -8.92 23.02 6.73
CA TRP A 401 -7.47 22.95 6.52
C TRP A 401 -7.02 23.44 5.13
N SER A 402 -7.89 23.39 4.11
CA SER A 402 -7.61 23.87 2.75
C SER A 402 -8.38 25.15 2.41
N ASN A 403 -8.06 25.76 1.27
CA ASN A 403 -8.76 26.92 0.69
C ASN A 403 -9.96 26.55 -0.21
N ILE A 404 -10.34 25.27 -0.34
CA ILE A 404 -11.39 24.80 -1.26
C ILE A 404 -12.74 25.50 -1.02
N ARG A 405 -13.45 25.80 -2.12
CA ARG A 405 -14.77 26.43 -2.07
C ARG A 405 -15.86 25.41 -1.64
N PRO A 406 -16.86 25.81 -0.82
CA PRO A 406 -17.92 24.91 -0.34
C PRO A 406 -18.74 24.18 -1.41
N GLU A 407 -18.84 24.76 -2.61
CA GLU A 407 -19.52 24.24 -3.79
C GLU A 407 -18.73 23.17 -4.56
N ASP A 408 -17.39 23.16 -4.47
CA ASP A 408 -16.52 22.18 -5.14
C ASP A 408 -16.34 20.88 -4.33
N ILE A 409 -16.88 20.82 -3.09
CA ILE A 409 -16.84 19.64 -2.23
C ILE A 409 -18.25 19.11 -1.90
N ALA A 410 -18.60 18.03 -2.60
CA ALA A 410 -19.87 17.33 -2.47
C ALA A 410 -19.78 16.15 -1.48
N VAL A 411 -20.87 15.92 -0.74
CA VAL A 411 -21.06 14.69 0.05
C VAL A 411 -22.16 13.88 -0.62
N PHE A 412 -21.87 12.61 -0.90
CA PHE A 412 -22.79 11.66 -1.51
C PHE A 412 -23.13 10.53 -0.53
N THR A 413 -24.35 10.54 -0.02
CA THR A 413 -24.89 9.57 0.94
C THR A 413 -26.27 9.09 0.45
N ALA A 414 -26.92 8.20 1.22
CA ALA A 414 -28.29 7.78 0.90
C ALA A 414 -29.26 8.99 0.90
N ASP A 415 -29.08 9.90 1.85
CA ASP A 415 -29.98 11.02 2.15
C ASP A 415 -29.61 12.31 1.41
N SER A 416 -28.35 12.50 1.02
CA SER A 416 -27.85 13.70 0.33
C SER A 416 -27.13 13.33 -0.96
N LYS A 417 -27.65 13.82 -2.09
CA LYS A 417 -27.18 13.48 -3.45
C LYS A 417 -26.81 14.73 -4.25
N THR A 418 -26.05 15.61 -3.60
CA THR A 418 -25.54 16.83 -4.24
C THR A 418 -24.41 16.50 -5.22
N LYS A 419 -24.41 17.16 -6.39
CA LYS A 419 -23.26 17.21 -7.31
C LYS A 419 -22.58 18.57 -7.17
N PHE A 420 -21.24 18.60 -7.29
CA PHE A 420 -20.53 19.87 -7.50
C PHE A 420 -20.75 20.35 -8.96
N PRO A 421 -20.77 21.67 -9.22
CA PRO A 421 -21.06 22.20 -10.54
C PRO A 421 -19.84 22.30 -11.47
N GLY A 422 -18.62 22.22 -10.92
CA GLY A 422 -17.37 22.31 -11.67
C GLY A 422 -16.99 21.04 -12.45
N ASN A 423 -16.01 21.16 -13.34
CA ASN A 423 -15.46 20.01 -14.09
C ASN A 423 -14.72 19.03 -13.16
N THR A 424 -14.09 19.55 -12.11
CA THR A 424 -13.28 18.85 -11.11
C THR A 424 -13.67 19.32 -9.71
N GLY A 425 -13.36 18.53 -8.68
CA GLY A 425 -13.83 18.76 -7.32
C GLY A 425 -13.54 17.57 -6.40
N ILE A 426 -14.08 17.60 -5.19
CA ILE A 426 -13.93 16.53 -4.20
C ILE A 426 -15.29 15.89 -3.90
N ILE A 427 -15.36 14.56 -3.98
CA ILE A 427 -16.49 13.77 -3.47
C ILE A 427 -16.09 13.05 -2.20
N VAL A 428 -16.93 13.16 -1.17
CA VAL A 428 -16.87 12.28 -0.01
C VAL A 428 -18.11 11.38 0.00
N THR A 429 -17.91 10.07 -0.04
CA THR A 429 -18.99 9.07 -0.05
C THR A 429 -18.66 7.89 0.86
N THR A 430 -19.49 6.83 0.85
CA THR A 430 -19.31 5.67 1.72
C THR A 430 -19.21 4.37 0.92
N TYR A 431 -18.42 3.40 1.41
CA TYR A 431 -18.19 2.13 0.71
C TYR A 431 -19.48 1.44 0.21
N PRO A 432 -20.59 1.34 1.01
CA PRO A 432 -21.81 0.69 0.55
C PRO A 432 -22.51 1.41 -0.61
N MET A 433 -22.39 2.75 -0.71
CA MET A 433 -23.02 3.53 -1.79
C MET A 433 -22.44 3.18 -3.16
N VAL A 434 -21.14 2.88 -3.21
CA VAL A 434 -20.45 2.45 -4.43
C VAL A 434 -20.77 0.98 -4.74
N THR A 435 -20.52 0.07 -3.80
CA THR A 435 -20.51 -1.38 -4.10
C THR A 435 -21.88 -2.08 -4.08
N GLN A 436 -22.96 -1.41 -3.69
CA GLN A 436 -24.29 -2.04 -3.65
C GLN A 436 -25.01 -2.01 -5.02
N SER A 437 -24.72 -3.00 -5.86
CA SER A 437 -25.30 -3.18 -7.22
C SER A 437 -26.76 -3.64 -7.27
N GLY A 438 -27.57 -3.38 -6.24
CA GLY A 438 -29.01 -3.70 -6.27
C GLY A 438 -29.80 -2.76 -7.18
N LYS A 439 -31.14 -2.84 -7.17
CA LYS A 439 -32.02 -1.83 -7.80
C LYS A 439 -31.86 -0.46 -7.14
N ARG A 440 -30.83 0.28 -7.56
CA ARG A 440 -30.55 1.65 -7.13
C ARG A 440 -31.71 2.56 -7.51
N ALA A 441 -32.04 3.51 -6.64
CA ALA A 441 -32.91 4.63 -7.02
C ALA A 441 -32.29 5.39 -8.20
N TYR A 442 -33.12 5.97 -9.07
CA TYR A 442 -32.70 6.66 -10.30
C TYR A 442 -31.55 7.67 -10.07
N ASP A 443 -31.63 8.46 -9.00
CA ASP A 443 -30.60 9.44 -8.65
C ASP A 443 -29.28 8.79 -8.21
N SER A 444 -29.34 7.61 -7.58
CA SER A 444 -28.14 6.86 -7.20
C SER A 444 -27.45 6.24 -8.42
N GLN A 445 -28.20 5.80 -9.45
CA GLN A 445 -27.57 5.36 -10.70
C GLN A 445 -26.93 6.53 -11.43
N LYS A 446 -27.64 7.67 -11.58
CA LYS A 446 -27.08 8.94 -12.11
C LYS A 446 -25.89 9.51 -11.35
N MET A 447 -25.61 9.02 -10.15
CA MET A 447 -24.40 9.32 -9.38
C MET A 447 -23.29 8.30 -9.68
N MET A 448 -23.58 7.00 -9.78
CA MET A 448 -22.62 6.02 -10.27
C MET A 448 -22.12 6.37 -11.68
N ASP A 449 -23.03 6.68 -12.61
CA ASP A 449 -22.69 7.09 -13.98
C ASP A 449 -21.81 8.37 -14.03
N PHE A 450 -21.83 9.18 -12.97
CA PHE A 450 -21.04 10.41 -12.81
C PHE A 450 -19.70 10.18 -12.08
N LEU A 451 -19.61 9.10 -11.29
CA LEU A 451 -18.40 8.62 -10.64
C LEU A 451 -17.50 7.84 -11.61
N THR A 452 -18.10 6.92 -12.40
CA THR A 452 -17.39 6.07 -13.37
C THR A 452 -17.23 6.75 -14.74
N GLY A 453 -18.05 7.76 -15.04
CA GLY A 453 -17.94 8.58 -16.26
C GLY A 453 -16.85 9.66 -16.20
N ARG A 454 -15.90 9.55 -15.26
CA ARG A 454 -14.71 10.39 -15.14
C ARG A 454 -13.61 9.62 -14.41
N GLU A 455 -12.38 10.10 -14.55
CA GLU A 455 -11.25 9.62 -13.76
C GLU A 455 -10.98 10.50 -12.54
N TRP A 456 -10.23 9.96 -11.59
CA TRP A 456 -9.92 10.56 -10.29
C TRP A 456 -8.42 10.51 -10.04
N GLY A 457 -7.76 11.66 -9.93
CA GLY A 457 -6.31 11.72 -9.69
C GLY A 457 -5.89 11.37 -8.25
N LEU A 458 -6.85 11.18 -7.34
CA LEU A 458 -6.59 10.63 -6.00
C LEU A 458 -7.84 9.95 -5.41
N MET A 459 -7.71 8.67 -5.05
CA MET A 459 -8.67 7.95 -4.21
C MET A 459 -8.14 7.82 -2.78
N LEU A 460 -8.88 8.35 -1.79
CA LEU A 460 -8.58 8.24 -0.37
C LEU A 460 -9.52 7.23 0.29
N LEU A 461 -8.95 6.14 0.83
CA LEU A 461 -9.70 5.05 1.46
C LEU A 461 -9.54 5.12 2.99
N ASP A 462 -10.59 5.50 3.71
CA ASP A 462 -10.56 5.64 5.17
C ASP A 462 -10.95 4.33 5.87
N GLU A 463 -10.27 4.03 6.98
CA GLU A 463 -10.38 2.80 7.78
C GLU A 463 -10.49 1.48 6.97
N VAL A 464 -9.63 1.31 5.96
CA VAL A 464 -9.57 0.14 5.05
C VAL A 464 -9.64 -1.22 5.77
N HIS A 465 -9.08 -1.32 6.97
CA HIS A 465 -9.10 -2.55 7.79
C HIS A 465 -10.51 -3.05 8.20
N VAL A 466 -11.55 -2.21 8.03
CA VAL A 466 -12.97 -2.56 8.26
C VAL A 466 -13.64 -3.10 6.99
N VAL A 467 -13.00 -2.95 5.82
CA VAL A 467 -13.58 -3.21 4.50
C VAL A 467 -13.28 -4.64 4.05
N PRO A 468 -14.29 -5.47 3.71
CA PRO A 468 -14.06 -6.78 3.09
C PRO A 468 -13.30 -6.70 1.76
N ALA A 469 -12.36 -7.62 1.52
CA ALA A 469 -11.54 -7.63 0.31
C ALA A 469 -12.36 -7.61 -1.00
N GLN A 470 -13.52 -8.27 -1.02
CA GLN A 470 -14.45 -8.26 -2.16
C GLN A 470 -15.02 -6.87 -2.49
N ILE A 471 -15.19 -6.01 -1.48
CA ILE A 471 -15.63 -4.62 -1.65
C ILE A 471 -14.45 -3.77 -2.17
N PHE A 472 -13.24 -4.03 -1.69
CA PHE A 472 -12.02 -3.37 -2.17
C PHE A 472 -11.71 -3.69 -3.65
N ARG A 473 -11.70 -4.97 -4.04
CA ARG A 473 -11.46 -5.40 -5.42
C ARG A 473 -12.47 -4.77 -6.37
N LYS A 474 -13.77 -4.83 -6.03
CA LYS A 474 -14.83 -4.18 -6.82
C LYS A 474 -14.62 -2.68 -6.98
N ILE A 475 -14.19 -1.96 -5.95
CA ILE A 475 -13.89 -0.52 -6.06
C ILE A 475 -12.76 -0.30 -7.06
N SER A 476 -11.68 -1.07 -6.98
CA SER A 476 -10.53 -1.00 -7.90
C SER A 476 -10.82 -1.47 -9.34
N THR A 477 -12.02 -2.00 -9.62
CA THR A 477 -12.50 -2.34 -10.98
C THR A 477 -13.59 -1.37 -11.46
N PHE A 478 -14.04 -0.43 -10.62
CA PHE A 478 -15.11 0.54 -10.94
C PHE A 478 -14.65 2.00 -10.89
N LEU A 479 -13.49 2.31 -10.31
CA LEU A 479 -12.97 3.66 -10.02
C LEU A 479 -11.45 3.69 -10.09
#